data_AF-A0A529TUG9-F1
#
_entry.id   AF-A0A529TUG9-F1
#
_cell.length_a   1.000
_cell.length_b   1.000
_cell.length_c   1.000
_cell.angle_alpha   90.00
_cell.angle_beta   90.00
_cell.angle_gamma   90.00
#
_symmetry.space_group_name_H-M   'P 1'
#
loop_
_entity.id
_entity.type
_entity.pdbx_description
1 polymer ?
#
loop_
_entity_poly.entity_id
_entity_poly.type
_entity_poly.pdbx_seq_one_letter_code
_entity_poly.pdbx_strand_id
1 'polypeptide(L)' 'TLAKAFGTLGGYITGTSAVIDAVRSYAPGFIFTTALPPAIAAAATTSIRHLKRSQAERDAQQRQAARTKQVLAAAGLPVM' A
#
# COMPACT_ATOMS: atom_id res chain seq x y z
N THR A 1 2.67 1.70 0.82
CA THR A 1 2.59 1.54 2.29
C THR A 1 1.52 0.52 2.61
N LEU A 2 1.65 -0.18 3.75
CA LEU A 2 0.66 -1.15 4.20
C LEU A 2 -0.65 -0.46 4.66
N ALA A 3 -0.57 0.81 5.06
CA ALA A 3 -1.70 1.64 5.52
C ALA A 3 -2.58 2.28 4.44
N LYS A 4 -2.52 1.79 3.19
CA LYS A 4 -3.38 2.26 2.09
C LYS A 4 -4.11 1.08 1.46
N ALA A 5 -3.79 0.76 0.20
CA ALA A 5 -4.45 -0.31 -0.54
C ALA A 5 -4.38 -1.68 0.16
N PHE A 6 -3.37 -1.92 1.00
CA PHE A 6 -3.24 -3.18 1.74
C PHE A 6 -4.09 -3.25 3.02
N GLY A 7 -4.64 -2.14 3.50
CA GLY A 7 -5.63 -2.11 4.59
C GLY A 7 -5.10 -2.47 5.98
N THR A 8 -3.79 -2.31 6.24
CA THR A 8 -3.19 -2.63 7.55
C THR A 8 -2.33 -1.48 8.07
N LEU A 9 -1.29 -1.75 8.87
CA LEU A 9 -0.36 -0.76 9.38
C LEU A 9 1.08 -1.17 9.07
N GLY A 10 1.93 -0.19 8.78
CA GLY A 10 3.37 -0.38 8.56
C GLY A 10 3.89 0.09 7.20
N GLY A 11 5.21 0.06 7.08
CA GLY A 11 5.96 0.36 5.88
C GLY A 11 6.83 -0.81 5.46
N TYR A 12 7.31 -0.79 4.22
CA TYR A 12 8.30 -1.73 3.72
C TYR A 12 9.18 -1.02 2.69
N ILE A 13 10.39 -1.55 2.52
CA ILE A 13 11.29 -1.21 1.42
C ILE A 13 11.63 -2.48 0.65
N THR A 14 11.96 -2.33 -0.63
CA THR A 14 12.46 -3.42 -1.47
C THR A 14 13.74 -2.93 -2.16
N GLY A 15 14.73 -3.80 -2.28
CA GLY A 15 16.02 -3.45 -2.87
C GLY A 15 16.92 -4.68 -2.94
N THR A 16 18.19 -4.46 -3.29
CA THR A 16 19.20 -5.53 -3.25
C THR A 16 19.42 -5.99 -1.81
N SER A 17 19.96 -7.21 -1.65
CA SER A 17 20.32 -7.73 -0.33
C SER A 17 21.24 -6.77 0.43
N ALA A 18 22.24 -6.19 -0.23
CA ALA A 18 23.16 -5.22 0.36
C ALA A 18 22.44 -3.97 0.90
N VAL A 19 21.47 -3.42 0.17
CA VAL A 19 20.70 -2.25 0.63
C VAL A 19 19.81 -2.62 1.82
N ILE A 20 19.12 -3.76 1.75
CA ILE A 20 18.25 -4.21 2.85
C ILE A 20 19.09 -4.50 4.10
N ASP A 21 20.26 -5.10 3.94
CA ASP A 21 21.15 -5.42 5.05
C ASP A 21 21.76 -4.16 5.69
N ALA A 22 22.13 -3.16 4.88
CA ALA A 22 22.55 -1.85 5.37
C ALA A 22 21.45 -1.17 6.21
N VAL A 23 20.18 -1.20 5.76
CA VAL A 23 19.07 -0.63 6.53
C VAL A 23 18.86 -1.41 7.84
N ARG A 24 18.86 -2.74 7.79
CA ARG A 24 18.71 -3.58 8.99
C ARG A 24 19.84 -3.38 10.00
N SER A 25 21.04 -3.07 9.53
CA SER A 25 22.26 -2.92 10.35
C SER A 25 22.49 -1.51 10.88
N TYR A 26 22.03 -0.48 10.15
CA TYR A 26 22.41 0.92 10.46
C TYR A 26 21.25 1.88 10.65
N ALA A 27 20.01 1.55 10.28
CA ALA A 27 18.91 2.52 10.39
C ALA A 27 18.32 2.55 11.82
N PRO A 28 18.52 3.62 12.61
CA PRO A 28 18.02 3.68 13.99
C PRO A 28 16.49 3.61 14.05
N GLY A 29 15.79 4.17 13.06
CA GLY A 29 14.33 4.09 12.96
C GLY A 29 13.78 2.68 12.67
N PHE A 30 14.64 1.75 12.25
CA PHE A 30 14.30 0.33 12.13
C PHE A 30 14.71 -0.48 13.37
N ILE A 31 15.87 -0.17 13.95
CA ILE A 31 16.47 -0.93 15.08
C ILE A 31 15.80 -0.59 16.41
N PHE A 32 15.57 0.69 16.70
CA PHE A 32 15.12 1.16 18.01
C PHE A 32 13.61 1.46 18.01
N THR A 33 12.83 0.48 17.57
CA THR A 33 11.36 0.54 17.58
C THR A 33 10.76 -0.85 17.78
N THR A 34 9.50 -0.92 18.20
CA THR A 34 8.80 -2.20 18.41
C THR A 34 8.37 -2.79 17.07
N ALA A 35 8.58 -4.10 16.89
CA ALA A 35 8.12 -4.82 15.71
C ALA A 35 6.60 -4.74 15.54
N LEU A 36 6.12 -4.87 14.31
CA LEU A 36 4.68 -4.94 14.02
C LEU A 36 4.04 -6.12 14.78
N PRO A 37 2.82 -5.95 15.34
CA PRO A 37 2.09 -7.06 15.94
C PRO A 37 1.91 -8.21 14.94
N PRO A 38 2.04 -9.49 15.38
CA PRO A 38 1.95 -10.64 14.46
C PRO A 38 0.67 -10.68 13.62
N ALA A 39 -0.47 -10.30 14.21
CA ALA A 39 -1.75 -10.23 13.50
C ALA A 39 -1.73 -9.22 12.34
N ILE A 40 -1.06 -8.08 12.51
CA ILE A 40 -0.92 -7.06 11.47
C ILE A 40 -0.01 -7.56 10.34
N ALA A 41 1.09 -8.22 10.67
CA ALA A 41 1.99 -8.82 9.69
C ALA A 41 1.30 -9.93 8.87
N ALA A 42 0.49 -10.77 9.53
CA ALA A 42 -0.30 -11.80 8.88
C ALA A 42 -1.36 -11.21 7.93
N ALA A 43 -2.12 -10.21 8.39
CA ALA A 43 -3.12 -9.52 7.57
C ALA A 43 -2.47 -8.85 6.35
N ALA A 44 -1.33 -8.17 6.54
CA ALA A 44 -0.60 -7.53 5.45
C ALA A 44 -0.13 -8.57 4.40
N THR A 45 0.43 -9.68 4.86
CA THR A 45 0.91 -10.76 3.99
C THR A 45 -0.23 -11.40 3.18
N THR A 46 -1.40 -11.58 3.79
CA THR A 46 -2.59 -12.10 3.09
C THR A 46 -3.12 -11.10 2.07
N SER A 47 -3.26 -9.83 2.45
CA SER A 47 -3.71 -8.74 1.58
C SER A 47 -2.79 -8.57 0.35
N ILE A 48 -1.47 -8.57 0.55
CA ILE A 48 -0.49 -8.50 -0.54
C ILE A 48 -0.63 -9.69 -1.49
N ARG A 49 -0.73 -10.92 -0.96
CA ARG A 49 -0.87 -12.14 -1.78
C ARG A 49 -2.15 -12.11 -2.62
N HIS A 50 -3.25 -11.66 -2.04
CA HIS A 50 -4.53 -11.48 -2.74
C HIS A 50 -4.42 -10.45 -3.86
N LEU A 51 -4.01 -9.23 -3.53
CA LEU A 51 -3.94 -8.11 -4.49
C LEU A 51 -2.87 -8.28 -5.59
N LYS A 52 -1.87 -9.14 -5.36
CA LYS A 52 -0.91 -9.53 -6.40
C LYS A 52 -1.55 -10.33 -7.54
N ARG A 53 -2.66 -11.02 -7.28
CA ARG A 53 -3.35 -11.89 -8.25
C ARG A 53 -4.69 -11.31 -8.69
N SER A 54 -5.44 -10.72 -7.77
CA SER A 54 -6.74 -10.14 -8.06
C SER A 54 -6.61 -8.82 -8.81
N GLN A 55 -7.41 -8.67 -9.86
CA GLN A 55 -7.54 -7.44 -10.64
C GLN A 55 -8.87 -6.72 -10.35
N ALA A 56 -9.82 -7.40 -9.71
CA ALA A 56 -11.18 -6.92 -9.51
C ALA A 56 -11.24 -5.59 -8.75
N GLU A 57 -10.41 -5.42 -7.72
CA GLU A 57 -10.33 -4.21 -6.90
C GLU A 57 -9.79 -3.03 -7.72
N ARG A 58 -8.76 -3.26 -8.54
CA ARG A 58 -8.18 -2.23 -9.42
C ARG A 58 -9.20 -1.79 -10.46
N ASP A 59 -9.86 -2.73 -11.10
CA ASP A 59 -10.85 -2.40 -12.14
C ASP A 59 -12.05 -1.67 -11.53
N ALA A 60 -12.54 -2.11 -10.36
CA ALA A 60 -13.61 -1.42 -9.65
C ALA A 60 -13.20 0.01 -9.25
N GLN A 61 -12.00 0.18 -8.70
CA GLN A 61 -11.48 1.50 -8.31
C GLN A 61 -11.37 2.44 -9.52
N GLN A 62 -10.86 1.95 -10.66
CA GLN A 62 -10.75 2.76 -11.88
C GLN A 62 -12.11 3.10 -12.48
N ARG A 63 -13.07 2.16 -12.49
CA ARG A 63 -14.45 2.43 -12.93
C ARG A 63 -15.09 3.54 -12.10
N GLN A 64 -14.97 3.49 -10.78
CA GLN A 64 -15.54 4.53 -9.92
C GLN A 64 -14.83 5.87 -10.07
N ALA A 65 -13.49 5.88 -10.14
CA ALA A 65 -12.75 7.10 -10.39
C ALA A 65 -13.16 7.78 -11.71
N ALA A 66 -13.26 7.01 -12.79
CA ALA A 66 -13.70 7.51 -14.10
C ALA A 66 -15.12 8.08 -14.03
N ARG A 67 -16.04 7.37 -13.38
CA ARG A 67 -17.42 7.83 -13.21
C ARG A 67 -17.49 9.14 -12.43
N THR A 68 -16.77 9.24 -11.32
CA THR A 68 -16.70 10.47 -10.52
C THR A 68 -16.17 11.64 -11.34
N LYS A 69 -15.08 11.46 -12.08
CA LYS A 69 -14.52 12.51 -12.94
C LYS A 69 -15.53 12.98 -13.99
N GLN A 70 -16.23 12.06 -14.65
CA GLN A 70 -17.27 12.39 -15.64
C GLN A 70 -18.39 13.23 -15.04
N VAL A 71 -18.90 12.84 -13.86
CA VAL A 71 -20.01 13.54 -13.21
C VAL A 71 -19.59 14.93 -12.75
N LEU A 72 -18.40 15.06 -12.17
CA LEU A 72 -17.87 16.37 -11.73
C LEU A 72 -17.65 17.30 -12.93
N ALA A 73 -17.05 16.80 -14.02
CA ALA A 73 -16.85 17.59 -15.23
C ALA A 73 -18.18 18.02 -15.86
N ALA A 74 -19.18 17.14 -15.92
CA ALA A 74 -20.52 17.48 -16.43
C ALA A 74 -21.23 18.53 -15.58
N ALA A 75 -20.92 18.61 -14.29
CA ALA A 75 -21.41 19.66 -13.40
C ALA A 75 -20.60 20.97 -13.49
N GLY A 76 -19.62 21.07 -14.40
CA GLY A 76 -18.75 22.23 -14.53
C GLY A 76 -17.76 22.41 -13.37
N LEU A 77 -17.56 21.37 -12.54
CA LEU A 77 -16.59 21.40 -11.45
C LEU A 77 -15.18 21.09 -11.99
N PRO A 78 -14.13 21.79 -11.52
CA PRO A 78 -12.78 21.52 -11.97
C PRO A 78 -12.32 20.13 -11.53
N VAL A 79 -11.81 19.36 -12.49
CA VAL A 79 -11.23 18.03 -12.27
C VAL A 79 -9.80 18.05 -12.81
N MET A 80 -8.84 17.60 -11.98
CA MET A 80 -7.45 17.37 -12.40
C MET A 80 -7.23 16.00 -13.06
#